data_AF-A0A1S1R1W5-F1
#
_entry.id   AF-A0A1S1R1W5-F1
#
_cell.length_a   1.000
_cell.length_b   1.000
_cell.length_c   1.000
_cell.angle_alpha   90.00
_cell.angle_beta   90.00
_cell.angle_gamma   90.00
#
_symmetry.space_group_name_H-M   'P 1'
#
loop_
_entity.id
_entity.type
_entity.pdbx_description
1 polymer ?
#
loop_
_entity_poly.entity_id
_entity_poly.type
_entity_poly.pdbx_seq_one_letter_code
_entity_poly.pdbx_strand_id
1 'polypeptide(L)'
;MATSTRPATPRAGRPGFSQHTEYLRARENQAMVRRDRLAREVPRAAIRAAVVGMGLGLVIGFGLGLPGLGVAVFVVLLIVWPGGIAVAAFGVSPDVETLREAAEAERKTARAISRLRRHGYVIMHDRAVPYSQATIGHLLIGPGGVMILGSDTNKGIVRYTKGGAMVDGESLKPAIDKTSWLGGEVRNQVRAALPTTKIPVYPVLVMVEASVLWSDGALDGVTIISVKDVVKYVRSKPGRLNPGQVQQVLAAAQRLFPPYSSNRLAEHVVVDRDQWLTLMDALRTIRERGGDASEMLERLAQIEADLGRQADLIDRAGMPLARAADQPDGPTDSPPPASGTDTATDAIGLLDVDGTGTAKSLEGPPRARPGEGRRGRILAAVRQPRGSESISTSSRPRGGDGPTTAKGDQPPAPGDDRAHPPSGPGSGS
;
A
#
# COMPACT_ATOMS: atom_id res chain seq x y z
N MET A 1 -21.23 -25.62 -27.36
CA MET A 1 -20.10 -24.69 -27.59
C MET A 1 -19.55 -24.26 -26.25
N ALA A 2 -18.45 -24.88 -25.81
CA ALA A 2 -17.81 -24.55 -24.55
C ALA A 2 -16.89 -23.35 -24.77
N THR A 3 -17.27 -22.19 -24.22
CA THR A 3 -16.42 -20.99 -24.20
C THR A 3 -15.27 -21.27 -23.24
N SER A 4 -14.13 -21.70 -23.78
CA SER A 4 -12.87 -21.84 -23.04
C SER A 4 -12.41 -20.46 -22.58
N THR A 5 -12.76 -20.09 -21.35
CA THR A 5 -12.21 -18.92 -20.67
C THR A 5 -10.71 -19.17 -20.44
N ARG A 6 -9.88 -18.65 -21.34
CA ARG A 6 -8.42 -18.62 -21.21
C ARG A 6 -8.06 -18.17 -19.79
N PRO A 7 -7.23 -18.90 -19.01
CA PRO A 7 -6.83 -18.45 -17.69
C PRO A 7 -6.16 -17.09 -17.85
N ALA A 8 -6.74 -16.06 -17.21
CA ALA A 8 -6.18 -14.73 -17.21
C ALA A 8 -4.76 -14.84 -16.68
N THR A 9 -3.76 -14.54 -17.52
CA THR A 9 -2.38 -14.40 -17.09
C THR A 9 -2.39 -13.52 -15.84
N PRO A 10 -1.83 -13.96 -14.70
CA PRO A 10 -1.97 -13.21 -13.47
C PRO A 10 -1.42 -11.81 -13.72
N ARG A 11 -2.30 -10.79 -13.66
CA ARG A 11 -1.95 -9.37 -13.84
C ARG A 11 -1.06 -8.83 -12.70
N ALA A 12 -0.58 -9.73 -11.84
CA ALA A 12 0.22 -9.48 -10.66
C ALA A 12 1.63 -8.99 -11.04
N GLY A 13 2.18 -8.09 -10.23
CA GLY A 13 3.52 -7.53 -10.44
C GLY A 13 3.62 -6.45 -11.53
N ARG A 14 2.50 -5.79 -11.87
CA ARG A 14 2.50 -4.58 -12.70
C ARG A 14 2.69 -3.32 -11.83
N PRO A 15 3.38 -2.27 -12.32
CA PRO A 15 3.51 -1.01 -11.59
C PRO A 15 2.16 -0.42 -11.16
N GLY A 16 2.04 -0.12 -9.87
CA GLY A 16 0.84 0.50 -9.28
C GLY A 16 -0.41 -0.36 -9.32
N PHE A 17 -0.31 -1.69 -9.46
CA PHE A 17 -1.48 -2.56 -9.52
C PHE A 17 -2.23 -2.61 -8.18
N SER A 18 -1.54 -2.77 -7.05
CA SER A 18 -2.13 -2.71 -5.70
C SER A 18 -2.90 -1.42 -5.45
N GLN A 19 -2.27 -0.27 -5.67
CA GLN A 19 -2.89 1.06 -5.54
C GLN A 19 -4.11 1.22 -6.45
N HIS A 20 -4.04 0.70 -7.68
CA HIS A 20 -5.19 0.74 -8.60
C HIS A 20 -6.34 -0.18 -8.15
N THR A 21 -6.03 -1.35 -7.59
CA THR A 21 -7.07 -2.24 -7.03
C THR A 21 -7.75 -1.64 -5.80
N GLU A 22 -7.00 -0.96 -4.93
CA GLU A 22 -7.56 -0.22 -3.80
C GLU A 22 -8.42 0.95 -4.26
N TYR A 23 -7.98 1.69 -5.29
CA TYR A 23 -8.78 2.73 -5.94
C TYR A 23 -10.14 2.20 -6.42
N LEU A 24 -10.16 1.05 -7.12
CA LEU A 24 -11.39 0.45 -7.62
C LEU A 24 -12.32 0.04 -6.47
N ARG A 25 -11.80 -0.62 -5.44
CA ARG A 25 -12.58 -1.00 -4.23
C ARG A 25 -13.15 0.23 -3.52
N ALA A 26 -12.34 1.27 -3.33
CA ALA A 26 -12.78 2.48 -2.66
C ALA A 26 -13.84 3.23 -3.49
N ARG A 27 -13.71 3.23 -4.82
CA ARG A 27 -14.72 3.77 -5.74
C ARG A 27 -16.04 2.98 -5.70
N GLU A 28 -15.98 1.66 -5.65
CA GLU A 28 -17.15 0.79 -5.53
C GLU A 28 -17.87 0.99 -4.19
N ASN A 29 -17.11 0.99 -3.08
CA ASN A 29 -17.65 1.26 -1.75
C ASN A 29 -18.32 2.64 -1.69
N GLN A 30 -17.72 3.66 -2.33
CA GLN A 30 -18.35 4.97 -2.44
C GLN A 30 -19.63 4.94 -3.26
N ALA A 31 -19.68 4.20 -4.36
CA ALA A 31 -20.92 4.03 -5.14
C ALA A 31 -22.03 3.38 -4.30
N MET A 32 -21.69 2.41 -3.46
CA MET A 32 -22.64 1.76 -2.53
C MET A 32 -23.11 2.73 -1.43
N VAL A 33 -22.19 3.41 -0.75
CA VAL A 33 -22.53 4.41 0.29
C VAL A 33 -23.38 5.54 -0.30
N ARG A 34 -23.08 6.00 -1.51
CA ARG A 34 -23.87 7.00 -2.23
C ARG A 34 -25.29 6.50 -2.49
N ARG A 35 -25.45 5.28 -3.00
CA ARG A 35 -26.77 4.68 -3.26
C ARG A 35 -27.61 4.59 -2.00
N ASP A 36 -27.03 4.10 -0.91
CA ASP A 36 -27.73 3.95 0.36
C ASP A 36 -28.08 5.31 1.00
N ARG A 37 -27.17 6.28 0.93
CA ARG A 37 -27.43 7.66 1.39
C ARG A 37 -28.54 8.32 0.59
N LEU A 38 -28.50 8.22 -0.74
CA LEU A 38 -29.53 8.76 -1.62
C LEU A 38 -30.89 8.08 -1.36
N ALA A 39 -30.90 6.75 -1.22
CA ALA A 39 -32.12 5.99 -0.95
C ALA A 39 -32.78 6.37 0.37
N ARG A 40 -32.02 6.78 1.39
CA ARG A 40 -32.55 7.14 2.71
C ARG A 40 -32.80 8.64 2.90
N GLU A 41 -31.90 9.50 2.42
CA GLU A 41 -31.95 10.94 2.70
C GLU A 41 -32.80 11.72 1.71
N VAL A 42 -32.82 11.36 0.41
CA VAL A 42 -33.64 12.05 -0.62
C VAL A 42 -35.14 11.96 -0.33
N PRO A 43 -35.75 10.79 -0.04
CA PRO A 43 -37.17 10.74 0.26
C PRO A 43 -37.53 11.49 1.56
N ARG A 44 -36.68 11.42 2.59
CA ARG A 44 -36.88 12.16 3.84
C ARG A 44 -36.80 13.67 3.62
N ALA A 45 -35.87 14.12 2.78
CA ALA A 45 -35.75 15.52 2.41
C ALA A 45 -36.93 16.00 1.57
N ALA A 46 -37.41 15.19 0.62
CA ALA A 46 -38.60 15.49 -0.17
C ALA A 46 -39.85 15.63 0.72
N ILE A 47 -40.05 14.74 1.70
CA ILE A 47 -41.15 14.83 2.67
C ILE A 47 -41.06 16.14 3.48
N ARG A 48 -39.87 16.49 4.01
CA ARG A 48 -39.68 17.74 4.75
C ARG A 48 -39.91 18.97 3.87
N ALA A 49 -39.37 18.95 2.65
CA ALA A 49 -39.57 20.02 1.67
C ALA A 49 -41.04 20.19 1.29
N ALA A 50 -41.79 19.09 1.17
CA ALA A 50 -43.23 19.12 0.92
C ALA A 50 -43.99 19.77 2.09
N VAL A 51 -43.69 19.40 3.34
CA VAL A 51 -44.34 19.99 4.53
C VAL A 51 -44.03 21.48 4.65
N VAL A 52 -42.74 21.86 4.56
CA VAL A 52 -42.31 23.26 4.69
C VAL A 52 -42.81 24.09 3.51
N GLY A 53 -42.67 23.58 2.29
CA GLY A 53 -43.12 24.26 1.08
C GLY A 53 -44.63 24.43 1.04
N MET A 54 -45.40 23.44 1.50
CA MET A 54 -46.87 23.54 1.53
C MET A 54 -47.33 24.59 2.52
N GLY A 55 -46.73 24.65 3.72
CA GLY A 55 -47.01 25.70 4.69
C GLY A 55 -46.68 27.10 4.15
N LEU A 56 -45.48 27.26 3.58
CA LEU A 56 -45.06 28.55 3.02
C LEU A 56 -45.88 28.96 1.79
N GLY A 57 -46.20 28.00 0.91
CA GLY A 57 -47.05 28.20 -0.26
C GLY A 57 -48.47 28.62 0.10
N LEU A 58 -49.06 28.03 1.15
CA LEU A 58 -50.39 28.42 1.64
C LEU A 58 -50.40 29.84 2.25
N VAL A 59 -49.38 30.19 3.04
CA VAL A 59 -49.25 31.55 3.61
C VAL A 59 -49.11 32.60 2.50
N ILE A 60 -48.32 32.33 1.47
CA ILE A 60 -48.14 33.24 0.33
C ILE A 60 -49.40 33.29 -0.55
N GLY A 61 -49.96 32.12 -0.86
CA GLY A 61 -51.10 32.00 -1.77
C GLY A 61 -52.37 32.61 -1.20
N PHE A 62 -52.70 32.27 0.04
CA PHE A 62 -53.94 32.69 0.69
C PHE A 62 -53.77 33.87 1.65
N GLY A 63 -52.65 33.96 2.36
CA GLY A 63 -52.39 35.07 3.30
C GLY A 63 -52.00 36.38 2.62
N LEU A 64 -51.25 36.31 1.51
CA LEU A 64 -50.82 37.47 0.73
C LEU A 64 -51.60 37.64 -0.59
N GLY A 65 -52.52 36.73 -0.91
CA GLY A 65 -53.35 36.78 -2.13
C GLY A 65 -52.60 36.53 -3.44
N LEU A 66 -51.44 35.87 -3.39
CA LEU A 66 -50.57 35.60 -4.56
C LEU A 66 -50.49 34.09 -4.84
N PRO A 67 -51.57 33.44 -5.34
CA PRO A 67 -51.62 31.98 -5.47
C PRO A 67 -50.55 31.42 -6.42
N GLY A 68 -50.25 32.13 -7.52
CA GLY A 68 -49.20 31.72 -8.46
C GLY A 68 -47.80 31.70 -7.83
N LEU A 69 -47.49 32.68 -6.96
CA LEU A 69 -46.20 32.75 -6.27
C LEU A 69 -46.10 31.66 -5.19
N GLY A 70 -47.19 31.38 -4.48
CA GLY A 70 -47.24 30.30 -3.49
C GLY A 70 -46.94 28.93 -4.09
N VAL A 71 -47.54 28.61 -5.24
CA VAL A 71 -47.27 27.37 -5.98
C VAL A 71 -45.82 27.32 -6.48
N ALA A 72 -45.30 28.43 -7.03
CA ALA A 72 -43.93 28.49 -7.51
C ALA A 72 -42.92 28.22 -6.38
N VAL A 73 -43.10 28.84 -5.21
CA VAL A 73 -42.23 28.64 -4.04
C VAL A 73 -42.28 27.20 -3.54
N PHE A 74 -43.48 26.59 -3.51
CA PHE A 74 -43.64 25.18 -3.14
C PHE A 74 -42.86 24.25 -4.09
N VAL A 75 -43.04 24.41 -5.40
CA VAL A 75 -42.38 23.58 -6.42
C VAL A 75 -40.87 23.75 -6.38
N VAL A 76 -40.38 24.99 -6.22
CA VAL A 76 -38.94 25.29 -6.11
C VAL A 76 -38.34 24.59 -4.89
N LEU A 77 -38.97 24.69 -3.71
CA LEU A 77 -38.47 24.01 -2.50
C LEU A 77 -38.48 22.49 -2.64
N LEU A 78 -39.53 21.93 -3.28
CA LEU A 78 -39.65 20.50 -3.54
C LEU A 78 -38.55 19.95 -4.46
N ILE A 79 -38.01 20.77 -5.37
CA ILE A 79 -36.99 20.34 -6.32
C ILE A 79 -35.59 20.67 -5.80
N VAL A 80 -35.36 21.91 -5.36
CA VAL A 80 -34.02 22.42 -5.01
C VAL A 80 -33.46 21.73 -3.77
N TRP A 81 -34.28 21.46 -2.76
CA TRP A 81 -33.80 20.88 -1.51
C TRP A 81 -33.33 19.42 -1.68
N PRO A 82 -34.15 18.47 -2.16
CA PRO A 82 -33.67 17.11 -2.43
C PRO A 82 -32.63 17.09 -3.56
N GLY A 83 -32.75 17.97 -4.55
CA GLY A 83 -31.75 18.12 -5.62
C GLY A 83 -30.37 18.54 -5.09
N GLY A 84 -30.30 19.47 -4.15
CA GLY A 84 -29.05 19.90 -3.50
C GLY A 84 -28.38 18.77 -2.71
N ILE A 85 -29.16 17.96 -1.99
CA ILE A 85 -28.64 16.76 -1.29
C ILE A 85 -28.13 15.73 -2.29
N ALA A 86 -28.85 15.52 -3.41
CA ALA A 86 -28.40 14.63 -4.46
C ALA A 86 -27.07 15.09 -5.06
N VAL A 87 -26.95 16.37 -5.43
CA VAL A 87 -25.71 16.97 -5.98
C VAL A 87 -24.56 16.88 -4.98
N ALA A 88 -24.78 17.17 -3.69
CA ALA A 88 -23.76 17.05 -2.65
C ALA A 88 -23.24 15.61 -2.49
N ALA A 89 -24.09 14.60 -2.73
CA ALA A 89 -23.68 13.20 -2.70
C ALA A 89 -22.82 12.77 -3.91
N PHE A 90 -22.82 13.53 -5.02
CA PHE A 90 -21.99 13.26 -6.20
C PHE A 90 -20.55 13.78 -6.09
N GLY A 91 -20.21 14.56 -5.06
CA GLY A 91 -18.83 15.02 -4.83
C GLY A 91 -17.85 13.85 -4.76
N VAL A 92 -16.78 13.89 -5.56
CA VAL A 92 -15.69 12.90 -5.52
C VAL A 92 -14.94 13.08 -4.22
N SER A 93 -14.82 12.03 -3.42
CA SER A 93 -14.01 12.11 -2.19
C SER A 93 -12.54 12.30 -2.57
N PRO A 94 -11.84 13.29 -1.98
CA PRO A 94 -10.42 13.52 -2.22
C PRO A 94 -9.53 12.29 -1.97
N ASP A 95 -9.97 11.33 -1.16
CA ASP A 95 -9.17 10.18 -0.75
C ASP A 95 -9.13 9.05 -1.80
N VAL A 96 -10.16 8.95 -2.66
CA VAL A 96 -10.13 8.01 -3.78
C VAL A 96 -9.22 8.53 -4.88
N GLU A 97 -9.24 9.83 -5.14
CA GLU A 97 -8.42 10.42 -6.17
C GLU A 97 -6.92 10.28 -5.86
N THR A 98 -6.53 10.37 -4.59
CA THR A 98 -5.14 10.13 -4.18
C THR A 98 -4.65 8.71 -4.47
N LEU A 99 -5.53 7.69 -4.42
CA LEU A 99 -5.14 6.32 -4.79
C LEU A 99 -4.88 6.20 -6.30
N ARG A 100 -5.65 6.92 -7.13
CA ARG A 100 -5.42 7.01 -8.57
C ARG A 100 -4.07 7.69 -8.85
N GLU A 101 -3.83 8.83 -8.21
CA GLU A 101 -2.56 9.57 -8.33
C GLU A 101 -1.37 8.72 -7.88
N ALA A 102 -1.49 7.98 -6.78
CA ALA A 102 -0.45 7.06 -6.30
C ALA A 102 -0.15 5.94 -7.32
N ALA A 103 -1.19 5.33 -7.91
CA ALA A 103 -1.01 4.32 -8.96
C ALA A 103 -0.33 4.89 -10.21
N GLU A 104 -0.62 6.15 -10.57
CA GLU A 104 0.01 6.84 -11.69
C GLU A 104 1.47 7.20 -11.41
N ALA A 105 1.78 7.64 -10.18
CA ALA A 105 3.14 7.91 -9.72
C ALA A 105 4.02 6.67 -9.83
N GLU A 106 3.53 5.51 -9.35
CA GLU A 106 4.23 4.22 -9.51
C GLU A 106 4.50 3.86 -10.98
N ARG A 107 3.56 4.15 -11.89
CA ARG A 107 3.79 3.93 -13.33
C ARG A 107 4.81 4.90 -13.91
N LYS A 108 4.83 6.16 -13.46
CA LYS A 108 5.84 7.16 -13.87
C LYS A 108 7.23 6.73 -13.42
N THR A 109 7.37 6.33 -12.16
CA THR A 109 8.62 5.79 -11.61
C THR A 109 9.08 4.55 -12.38
N ALA A 110 8.19 3.57 -12.61
CA ALA A 110 8.49 2.38 -13.40
C ALA A 110 9.01 2.69 -14.81
N ARG A 111 8.42 3.67 -15.50
CA ARG A 111 8.90 4.12 -16.81
C ARG A 111 10.31 4.70 -16.72
N ALA A 112 10.59 5.53 -15.72
CA ALA A 112 11.91 6.12 -15.53
C ALA A 112 12.98 5.04 -15.28
N ILE A 113 12.71 4.09 -14.38
CA ILE A 113 13.66 3.05 -13.99
C ILE A 113 13.81 1.92 -15.02
N SER A 114 12.88 1.77 -15.98
CA SER A 114 12.94 0.73 -17.02
C SER A 114 14.30 0.66 -17.75
N ARG A 115 14.93 1.82 -17.93
CA ARG A 115 16.25 1.99 -18.56
C ARG A 115 17.39 1.36 -17.75
N LEU A 116 17.20 1.03 -16.47
CA LEU A 116 18.20 0.35 -15.66
C LEU A 116 18.36 -1.12 -16.03
N ARG A 117 17.38 -1.73 -16.73
CA ARG A 117 17.49 -3.11 -17.22
C ARG A 117 18.71 -3.34 -18.10
N ARG A 118 19.02 -2.40 -18.99
CA ARG A 118 20.23 -2.46 -19.85
C ARG A 118 21.55 -2.29 -19.08
N HIS A 119 21.49 -1.97 -17.79
CA HIS A 119 22.65 -1.83 -16.91
C HIS A 119 22.74 -2.98 -15.90
N GLY A 120 22.12 -4.13 -16.18
CA GLY A 120 22.20 -5.33 -15.35
C GLY A 120 21.28 -5.33 -14.12
N TYR A 121 20.29 -4.43 -14.06
CA TYR A 121 19.29 -4.44 -13.00
C TYR A 121 18.04 -5.21 -13.40
N VAL A 122 17.62 -6.14 -12.56
CA VAL A 122 16.28 -6.73 -12.62
C VAL A 122 15.34 -5.90 -11.77
N ILE A 123 14.15 -5.63 -12.29
CA ILE A 123 13.16 -4.75 -11.66
C ILE A 123 11.89 -5.54 -11.44
N MET A 124 11.53 -5.70 -10.18
CA MET A 124 10.33 -6.37 -9.71
C MET A 124 9.36 -5.31 -9.19
N HIS A 125 8.15 -5.26 -9.74
CA HIS A 125 7.16 -4.27 -9.33
C HIS A 125 6.13 -4.90 -8.40
N ASP A 126 5.55 -4.07 -7.54
CA ASP A 126 4.38 -4.34 -6.72
C ASP A 126 4.49 -5.69 -5.99
N ARG A 127 5.47 -5.78 -5.09
CA ARG A 127 5.80 -7.01 -4.36
C ARG A 127 5.16 -7.05 -2.99
N ALA A 128 4.69 -8.22 -2.63
CA ALA A 128 4.22 -8.57 -1.30
C ALA A 128 5.33 -8.42 -0.27
N VAL A 129 5.01 -7.90 0.90
CA VAL A 129 5.81 -8.12 2.09
C VAL A 129 5.15 -9.23 2.93
N PRO A 130 5.86 -10.33 3.26
CA PRO A 130 5.32 -11.36 4.14
C PRO A 130 4.80 -10.78 5.45
N TYR A 131 3.72 -11.36 5.98
CA TYR A 131 3.11 -10.98 7.27
C TYR A 131 2.70 -9.50 7.40
N SER A 132 2.59 -8.78 6.27
CA SER A 132 2.19 -7.39 6.22
C SER A 132 1.26 -7.11 5.04
N GLN A 133 0.39 -6.11 5.23
CA GLN A 133 -0.43 -5.56 4.14
C GLN A 133 0.35 -4.58 3.25
N ALA A 134 1.59 -4.24 3.64
CA ALA A 134 2.43 -3.36 2.86
C ALA A 134 2.86 -4.01 1.54
N THR A 135 3.02 -3.16 0.53
CA THR A 135 3.59 -3.52 -0.77
C THR A 135 4.85 -2.72 -1.05
N ILE A 136 5.79 -3.36 -1.72
CA ILE A 136 6.98 -2.72 -2.26
C ILE A 136 6.62 -2.24 -3.67
N GLY A 137 6.64 -0.92 -3.90
CA GLY A 137 6.35 -0.33 -5.21
C GLY A 137 7.28 -0.87 -6.28
N HIS A 138 8.59 -0.68 -6.12
CA HIS A 138 9.60 -1.32 -6.96
C HIS A 138 10.80 -1.83 -6.16
N LEU A 139 11.20 -3.06 -6.46
CA LEU A 139 12.39 -3.72 -5.94
C LEU A 139 13.38 -3.92 -7.09
N LEU A 140 14.53 -3.27 -7.02
CA LEU A 140 15.60 -3.38 -8.01
C LEU A 140 16.73 -4.23 -7.44
N ILE A 141 17.25 -5.13 -8.25
CA ILE A 141 18.35 -6.02 -7.87
C ILE A 141 19.37 -5.99 -9.00
N GLY A 142 20.61 -5.64 -8.69
CA GLY A 142 21.68 -5.55 -9.68
C GLY A 142 23.06 -5.40 -9.04
N PRO A 143 24.08 -5.02 -9.82
CA PRO A 143 25.46 -4.94 -9.34
C PRO A 143 25.64 -4.04 -8.11
N GLY A 144 24.84 -2.96 -8.04
CA GLY A 144 24.86 -2.02 -6.93
C GLY A 144 24.19 -2.51 -5.64
N GLY A 145 23.56 -3.68 -5.65
CA GLY A 145 22.79 -4.21 -4.51
C GLY A 145 21.29 -4.27 -4.75
N VAL A 146 20.54 -4.22 -3.65
CA VAL A 146 19.07 -4.21 -3.64
C VAL A 146 18.58 -2.79 -3.34
N MET A 147 17.61 -2.31 -4.10
CA MET A 147 17.02 -0.99 -3.88
C MET A 147 15.50 -1.07 -3.82
N ILE A 148 14.93 -0.42 -2.82
CA ILE A 148 13.49 -0.33 -2.60
C ILE A 148 13.08 1.09 -2.99
N LEU A 149 12.23 1.22 -4.00
CA LEU A 149 11.72 2.51 -4.45
C LEU A 149 10.24 2.59 -4.11
N GLY A 150 9.88 3.60 -3.31
CA GLY A 150 8.49 4.05 -3.13
C GLY A 150 8.27 5.35 -3.87
N SER A 151 7.10 5.52 -4.49
CA SER A 151 6.73 6.76 -5.18
C SER A 151 5.88 7.67 -4.28
N ASP A 152 6.19 8.97 -4.30
CA ASP A 152 5.43 10.00 -3.60
C ASP A 152 4.87 11.02 -4.61
N THR A 153 3.61 11.43 -4.39
CA THR A 153 2.82 12.29 -5.29
C THR A 153 2.87 13.77 -4.93
N ASN A 154 3.47 14.15 -3.79
CA ASN A 154 3.49 15.53 -3.35
C ASN A 154 4.18 16.41 -4.41
N LYS A 155 3.60 17.59 -4.64
CA LYS A 155 4.03 18.57 -5.64
C LYS A 155 4.78 19.71 -4.96
N GLY A 156 5.74 20.31 -5.64
CA GLY A 156 6.47 21.47 -5.13
C GLY A 156 7.95 21.20 -4.91
N ILE A 157 8.52 21.72 -3.83
CA ILE A 157 9.95 21.61 -3.54
C ILE A 157 10.13 20.92 -2.19
N VAL A 158 10.94 19.85 -2.16
CA VAL A 158 11.34 19.20 -0.90
C VAL A 158 12.24 20.13 -0.11
N ARG A 159 11.84 20.40 1.14
CA ARG A 159 12.61 21.17 2.12
C ARG A 159 12.95 20.28 3.31
N TYR A 160 14.24 20.23 3.62
CA TYR A 160 14.74 19.54 4.81
C TYR A 160 14.56 20.43 6.04
N THR A 161 14.14 19.84 7.15
CA THR A 161 13.85 20.51 8.41
C THR A 161 14.38 19.68 9.58
N LYS A 162 14.44 20.25 10.79
CA LYS A 162 14.88 19.51 11.98
C LYS A 162 14.05 18.25 12.28
N GLY A 163 12.78 18.23 11.86
CA GLY A 163 11.85 17.10 12.05
C GLY A 163 11.75 16.14 10.87
N GLY A 164 12.61 16.25 9.85
CA GLY A 164 12.57 15.43 8.63
C GLY A 164 12.43 16.28 7.36
N ALA A 165 11.70 15.78 6.37
CA ALA A 165 11.44 16.54 5.13
C ALA A 165 9.98 16.94 4.99
N MET A 166 9.74 18.07 4.32
CA MET A 166 8.41 18.58 4.00
C MET A 166 8.33 19.05 2.55
N VAL A 167 7.12 19.05 2.00
CA VAL A 167 6.80 19.59 0.67
C VAL A 167 5.54 20.44 0.80
N ASP A 168 5.64 21.72 0.44
CA ASP A 168 4.53 22.69 0.48
C ASP A 168 3.74 22.70 1.80
N GLY A 169 4.43 22.48 2.92
CA GLY A 169 3.86 22.45 4.27
C GLY A 169 3.34 21.09 4.73
N GLU A 170 3.37 20.07 3.89
CA GLU A 170 3.04 18.69 4.23
C GLU A 170 4.31 17.90 4.64
N SER A 171 4.20 17.10 5.70
CA SER A 171 5.32 16.28 6.18
C SER A 171 5.49 15.01 5.37
N LEU A 172 6.72 14.73 4.92
CA LEU A 172 7.09 13.46 4.27
C LEU A 172 7.40 12.34 5.28
N LYS A 173 7.32 12.60 6.59
CA LYS A 173 7.67 11.62 7.62
C LYS A 173 6.95 10.27 7.46
N PRO A 174 5.63 10.20 7.20
CA PRO A 174 4.96 8.91 6.99
C PRO A 174 5.53 8.11 5.80
N ALA A 175 5.87 8.79 4.71
CA ALA A 175 6.44 8.15 3.52
C ALA A 175 7.89 7.67 3.77
N ILE A 176 8.67 8.47 4.50
CA ILE A 176 10.03 8.12 4.95
C ILE A 176 9.98 6.91 5.89
N ASP A 177 9.13 6.94 6.92
CA ASP A 177 9.01 5.86 7.92
C ASP A 177 8.59 4.55 7.24
N LYS A 178 7.61 4.59 6.34
CA LYS A 178 7.19 3.42 5.53
C LYS A 178 8.35 2.87 4.69
N THR A 179 9.08 3.75 4.00
CA THR A 179 10.19 3.35 3.12
C THR A 179 11.37 2.79 3.91
N SER A 180 11.68 3.39 5.06
CA SER A 180 12.71 2.93 5.99
C SER A 180 12.37 1.53 6.54
N TRP A 181 11.14 1.34 7.01
CA TRP A 181 10.64 0.06 7.48
C TRP A 181 10.71 -1.03 6.39
N LEU A 182 10.22 -0.74 5.18
CA LEU A 182 10.31 -1.66 4.04
C LEU A 182 11.76 -2.04 3.73
N GLY A 183 12.66 -1.05 3.76
CA GLY A 183 14.09 -1.27 3.59
C GLY A 183 14.69 -2.18 4.66
N GLY A 184 14.28 -1.99 5.92
CA GLY A 184 14.64 -2.85 7.03
C GLY A 184 14.16 -4.28 6.85
N GLU A 185 12.90 -4.45 6.46
CA GLU A 185 12.30 -5.77 6.24
C GLU A 185 12.99 -6.52 5.09
N VAL A 186 13.19 -5.85 3.95
CA VAL A 186 13.91 -6.43 2.81
C VAL A 186 15.33 -6.83 3.21
N ARG A 187 16.05 -5.95 3.92
CA ARG A 187 17.39 -6.24 4.41
C ARG A 187 17.42 -7.46 5.34
N ASN A 188 16.49 -7.55 6.29
CA ASN A 188 16.46 -8.63 7.27
C ASN A 188 16.16 -9.97 6.59
N GLN A 189 15.14 -10.03 5.72
CA GLN A 189 14.73 -11.24 5.02
C GLN A 189 15.80 -11.73 4.04
N VAL A 190 16.38 -10.82 3.25
CA VAL A 190 17.44 -11.18 2.29
C VAL A 190 18.71 -11.62 3.03
N ARG A 191 19.08 -10.97 4.14
CA ARG A 191 20.22 -11.39 4.97
C ARG A 191 19.99 -12.75 5.61
N ALA A 192 18.76 -13.04 6.07
CA ALA A 192 18.43 -14.35 6.62
C ALA A 192 18.51 -15.47 5.55
N ALA A 193 18.07 -15.19 4.32
CA ALA A 193 18.14 -16.14 3.22
C ALA A 193 19.56 -16.35 2.66
N LEU A 194 20.42 -15.32 2.73
CA LEU A 194 21.78 -15.34 2.17
C LEU A 194 22.79 -14.81 3.21
N PRO A 195 23.04 -15.55 4.32
CA PRO A 195 23.82 -15.05 5.46
C PRO A 195 25.30 -14.80 5.16
N THR A 196 25.86 -15.48 4.17
CA THR A 196 27.27 -15.38 3.77
C THR A 196 27.56 -14.21 2.82
N THR A 197 26.53 -13.62 2.20
CA THR A 197 26.69 -12.57 1.20
C THR A 197 26.32 -11.21 1.79
N LYS A 198 27.26 -10.26 1.79
CA LYS A 198 27.01 -8.88 2.23
C LYS A 198 26.28 -8.11 1.13
N ILE A 199 24.96 -8.02 1.25
CA ILE A 199 24.09 -7.39 0.24
C ILE A 199 23.71 -5.99 0.72
N PRO A 200 24.18 -4.92 0.05
CA PRO A 200 23.76 -3.57 0.40
C PRO A 200 22.31 -3.34 -0.02
N VAL A 201 21.53 -2.72 0.86
CA VAL A 201 20.11 -2.44 0.66
C VAL A 201 19.87 -0.94 0.80
N TYR A 202 19.26 -0.33 -0.23
CA TYR A 202 19.04 1.11 -0.31
C TYR A 202 17.55 1.44 -0.39
N PRO A 203 16.94 1.95 0.69
CA PRO A 203 15.60 2.50 0.66
C PRO A 203 15.62 3.89 0.00
N VAL A 204 14.74 4.10 -0.98
CA VAL A 204 14.68 5.31 -1.78
C VAL A 204 13.23 5.79 -1.89
N LEU A 205 12.99 7.04 -1.50
CA LEU A 205 11.73 7.73 -1.72
C LEU A 205 11.85 8.58 -2.98
N VAL A 206 11.09 8.22 -4.01
CA VAL A 206 11.08 8.90 -5.31
C VAL A 206 9.94 9.93 -5.32
N MET A 207 10.32 11.20 -5.31
CA MET A 207 9.41 12.31 -5.52
C MET A 207 9.08 12.43 -7.01
N VAL A 208 7.83 12.15 -7.37
CA VAL A 208 7.43 12.10 -8.79
C VAL A 208 7.11 13.48 -9.34
N GLU A 209 6.44 14.32 -8.55
CA GLU A 209 6.00 15.67 -8.97
C GLU A 209 6.73 16.80 -8.24
N ALA A 210 7.54 16.48 -7.22
CA ALA A 210 8.34 17.47 -6.49
C ALA A 210 9.80 17.47 -6.93
N SER A 211 10.42 18.65 -6.86
CA SER A 211 11.85 18.84 -7.07
C SER A 211 12.60 18.65 -5.77
N VAL A 212 13.75 17.96 -5.83
CA VAL A 212 14.65 17.74 -4.70
C VAL A 212 15.96 18.46 -5.00
N LEU A 213 16.28 19.50 -4.24
CA LEU A 213 17.48 20.32 -4.49
C LEU A 213 18.77 19.62 -4.03
N TRP A 214 18.71 18.84 -2.97
CA TRP A 214 19.85 18.15 -2.37
C TRP A 214 19.51 16.66 -2.20
N SER A 215 20.17 15.79 -2.96
CA SER A 215 19.90 14.35 -3.04
C SER A 215 21.03 13.48 -2.48
N ASP A 216 22.02 14.11 -1.86
CA ASP A 216 23.25 13.54 -1.34
C ASP A 216 23.14 13.01 0.12
N GLY A 217 22.02 13.30 0.80
CA GLY A 217 21.73 12.84 2.15
C GLY A 217 20.62 11.78 2.23
N ALA A 218 20.69 10.95 3.29
CA ALA A 218 19.60 10.05 3.67
C ALA A 218 18.96 10.51 5.00
N LEU A 219 17.63 10.55 5.04
CA LEU A 219 16.86 10.77 6.26
C LEU A 219 16.34 9.42 6.76
N ASP A 220 16.63 9.06 8.01
CA ASP A 220 16.24 7.77 8.61
C ASP A 220 16.64 6.55 7.73
N GLY A 221 17.78 6.65 7.06
CA GLY A 221 18.29 5.64 6.13
C GLY A 221 17.62 5.62 4.75
N VAL A 222 16.74 6.57 4.45
CA VAL A 222 16.03 6.72 3.17
C VAL A 222 16.61 7.87 2.36
N THR A 223 17.01 7.61 1.12
CA THR A 223 17.38 8.69 0.19
C THR A 223 16.13 9.24 -0.49
N ILE A 224 15.91 10.56 -0.38
CA ILE A 224 14.83 11.25 -1.08
C ILE A 224 15.39 11.84 -2.37
N ILE A 225 14.80 11.51 -3.51
CA ILE A 225 15.30 11.95 -4.82
C ILE A 225 14.15 12.29 -5.77
N SER A 226 14.43 13.11 -6.77
CA SER A 226 13.48 13.34 -7.86
C SER A 226 13.42 12.12 -8.79
N VAL A 227 12.28 11.89 -9.45
CA VAL A 227 12.15 10.86 -10.49
C VAL A 227 13.15 11.04 -11.65
N LYS A 228 13.65 12.25 -11.89
CA LYS A 228 14.63 12.53 -12.94
C LYS A 228 16.02 12.01 -12.58
N ASP A 229 16.34 11.97 -11.29
CA ASP A 229 17.67 11.63 -10.78
C ASP A 229 17.81 10.14 -10.39
N VAL A 230 16.69 9.41 -10.30
CA VAL A 230 16.67 7.99 -9.88
C VAL A 230 17.62 7.11 -10.66
N VAL A 231 17.66 7.23 -11.99
CA VAL A 231 18.53 6.40 -12.83
C VAL A 231 20.00 6.72 -12.56
N LYS A 232 20.34 8.00 -12.39
CA LYS A 232 21.71 8.43 -12.07
C LYS A 232 22.13 7.93 -10.70
N TYR A 233 21.26 8.04 -9.71
CA TYR A 233 21.48 7.58 -8.34
C TYR A 233 21.70 6.06 -8.27
N VAL A 234 20.86 5.27 -8.93
CA VAL A 234 21.02 3.79 -8.93
C VAL A 234 22.35 3.40 -9.58
N ARG A 235 22.73 4.08 -10.67
CA ARG A 235 23.99 3.81 -11.38
C ARG A 235 25.25 4.24 -10.63
N SER A 236 25.15 5.21 -9.72
CA SER A 236 26.31 5.66 -8.95
C SER A 236 26.68 4.71 -7.81
N LYS A 237 25.84 3.71 -7.51
CA LYS A 237 26.15 2.73 -6.46
C LYS A 237 27.28 1.81 -6.89
N PRO A 238 28.28 1.56 -6.02
CA PRO A 238 29.40 0.69 -6.34
C PRO A 238 28.93 -0.73 -6.70
N GLY A 239 29.45 -1.30 -7.78
CA GLY A 239 29.18 -2.67 -8.22
C GLY A 239 29.79 -3.71 -7.27
N ARG A 240 29.16 -3.95 -6.12
CA ARG A 240 29.64 -4.87 -5.09
C ARG A 240 29.21 -6.32 -5.30
N LEU A 241 28.18 -6.54 -6.11
CA LEU A 241 27.66 -7.88 -6.40
C LEU A 241 28.12 -8.32 -7.79
N ASN A 242 28.68 -9.53 -7.87
CA ASN A 242 28.96 -10.17 -9.15
C ASN A 242 27.67 -10.75 -9.78
N PRO A 243 27.66 -11.10 -11.08
CA PRO A 243 26.46 -11.60 -11.75
C PRO A 243 25.83 -12.83 -11.08
N GLY A 244 26.63 -13.78 -10.58
CA GLY A 244 26.14 -14.96 -9.87
C GLY A 244 25.44 -14.62 -8.55
N GLN A 245 26.01 -13.69 -7.77
CA GLN A 245 25.39 -13.16 -6.56
C GLN A 245 24.10 -12.42 -6.87
N VAL A 246 24.05 -11.62 -7.94
CA VAL A 246 22.81 -10.95 -8.38
C VAL A 246 21.71 -11.99 -8.65
N GLN A 247 22.02 -13.11 -9.31
CA GLN A 247 21.06 -14.18 -9.56
C GLN A 247 20.60 -14.87 -8.27
N GLN A 248 21.50 -15.13 -7.31
CA GLN A 248 21.14 -15.68 -6.00
C GLN A 248 20.20 -14.75 -5.23
N VAL A 249 20.50 -13.45 -5.22
CA VAL A 249 19.66 -12.43 -4.56
C VAL A 249 18.31 -12.33 -5.26
N LEU A 250 18.28 -12.38 -6.59
CA LEU A 250 17.04 -12.36 -7.37
C LEU A 250 16.15 -13.57 -7.05
N ALA A 251 16.72 -14.78 -7.04
CA ALA A 251 15.98 -16.00 -6.72
C ALA A 251 15.42 -15.94 -5.29
N ALA A 252 16.23 -15.48 -4.32
CA ALA A 252 15.76 -15.26 -2.95
C ALA A 252 14.62 -14.24 -2.89
N ALA A 253 14.77 -13.09 -3.56
CA ALA A 253 13.75 -12.04 -3.56
C ALA A 253 12.44 -12.46 -4.24
N GLN A 254 12.51 -13.28 -5.30
CA GLN A 254 11.31 -13.83 -5.95
C GLN A 254 10.49 -14.71 -5.01
N ARG A 255 11.17 -15.52 -4.20
CA ARG A 255 10.55 -16.39 -3.19
C ARG A 255 10.04 -15.61 -1.97
N LEU A 256 10.85 -14.70 -1.44
CA LEU A 256 10.54 -13.95 -0.22
C LEU A 256 9.45 -12.89 -0.45
N PHE A 257 9.44 -12.24 -1.60
CA PHE A 257 8.52 -11.16 -1.91
C PHE A 257 7.74 -11.54 -3.15
N PRO A 258 6.68 -12.37 -3.10
CA PRO A 258 5.89 -12.72 -4.28
C PRO A 258 5.21 -11.50 -4.91
N PRO A 259 4.73 -11.57 -6.17
CA PRO A 259 3.92 -10.50 -6.75
C PRO A 259 2.69 -10.20 -5.87
N TYR A 260 2.26 -8.94 -5.81
CA TYR A 260 0.98 -8.62 -5.19
C TYR A 260 -0.18 -9.23 -5.98
N SER A 261 -1.01 -10.01 -5.29
CA SER A 261 -2.29 -10.53 -5.77
C SER A 261 -3.41 -9.89 -4.94
N SER A 262 -4.45 -9.39 -5.61
CA SER A 262 -5.64 -8.84 -4.94
C SER A 262 -6.42 -9.91 -4.15
N ASN A 263 -6.12 -11.19 -4.39
CA ASN A 263 -6.75 -12.35 -3.79
C ASN A 263 -5.97 -12.95 -2.59
N ARG A 264 -4.97 -12.25 -2.05
CA ARG A 264 -4.08 -12.80 -1.00
C ARG A 264 -4.81 -13.31 0.25
N LEU A 265 -5.97 -12.71 0.60
CA LEU A 265 -6.79 -13.20 1.71
C LEU A 265 -7.40 -14.58 1.45
N ALA A 266 -7.69 -14.94 0.20
CA ALA A 266 -8.13 -16.28 -0.17
C ALA A 266 -6.96 -17.29 -0.21
N GLU A 267 -5.73 -16.83 -0.37
CA GLU A 267 -4.53 -17.69 -0.46
C GLU A 267 -3.91 -18.03 0.91
N HIS A 268 -4.21 -17.29 1.98
CA HIS A 268 -3.51 -17.41 3.28
C HIS A 268 -4.38 -17.82 4.48
N VAL A 269 -5.68 -18.08 4.30
CA VAL A 269 -6.48 -18.69 5.37
C VAL A 269 -6.39 -20.21 5.22
N VAL A 270 -5.25 -20.77 5.64
CA VAL A 270 -5.12 -22.20 5.88
C VAL A 270 -5.67 -22.45 7.29
N VAL A 271 -6.95 -22.83 7.37
CA VAL A 271 -7.53 -23.32 8.62
C VAL A 271 -7.12 -24.78 8.73
N ASP A 272 -6.31 -25.12 9.73
CA ASP A 272 -6.05 -26.53 10.01
C ASP A 272 -7.35 -27.24 10.43
N ARG A 273 -7.37 -28.57 10.35
CA ARG A 273 -8.57 -29.36 10.64
C ARG A 273 -9.14 -29.06 12.03
N ASP A 274 -8.27 -28.80 13.01
CA ASP A 274 -8.65 -28.63 14.40
C ASP A 274 -9.23 -27.23 14.64
N GLN A 275 -8.66 -26.20 14.01
CA GLN A 275 -9.20 -24.83 13.98
C GLN A 275 -10.56 -24.78 13.28
N TRP A 276 -10.74 -25.56 12.20
CA TRP A 276 -12.01 -25.65 11.49
C TRP A 276 -13.09 -26.28 12.37
N LEU A 277 -12.76 -27.40 13.02
CA LEU A 277 -13.66 -28.06 13.96
C LEU A 277 -14.02 -27.15 15.14
N THR A 278 -13.05 -26.41 15.67
CA THR A 278 -13.27 -25.45 16.77
C THR A 278 -14.21 -24.31 16.35
N LEU A 279 -14.08 -23.80 15.12
CA LEU A 279 -14.97 -22.77 14.59
C LEU A 279 -16.40 -23.32 14.41
N MET A 280 -16.53 -24.51 13.83
CA MET A 280 -17.83 -25.16 13.61
C MET A 280 -18.53 -25.48 14.94
N ASP A 281 -17.78 -25.92 15.95
CA ASP A 281 -18.28 -26.20 17.29
C ASP A 281 -18.73 -24.93 18.01
N ALA A 282 -17.95 -23.85 17.92
CA ALA A 282 -18.32 -22.54 18.47
C ALA A 282 -19.61 -21.99 17.84
N LEU A 283 -19.73 -22.07 16.51
CA LEU A 283 -20.93 -21.61 15.80
C LEU A 283 -22.16 -22.47 16.14
N ARG A 284 -21.98 -23.79 16.29
CA ARG A 284 -23.06 -24.68 16.71
C ARG A 284 -23.50 -24.40 18.15
N THR A 285 -22.55 -24.17 19.06
CA THR A 285 -22.82 -23.78 20.44
C THR A 285 -23.58 -22.45 20.53
N ILE A 286 -23.23 -21.46 19.70
CA ILE A 286 -23.96 -20.19 19.61
C ILE A 286 -25.42 -20.44 19.20
N ARG A 287 -25.64 -21.30 18.19
CA ARG A 287 -26.99 -21.67 17.75
C ARG A 287 -27.78 -22.37 18.85
N GLU A 288 -27.16 -23.32 19.54
CA GLU A 288 -27.81 -24.08 20.63
C GLU A 288 -28.17 -23.21 21.83
N ARG A 289 -27.41 -22.14 22.08
CA ARG A 289 -27.72 -21.13 23.11
C ARG A 289 -28.71 -20.06 22.65
N GLY A 290 -29.34 -20.23 21.49
CA GLY A 290 -30.37 -19.33 20.95
C GLY A 290 -29.83 -18.12 20.18
N GLY A 291 -28.52 -18.08 19.85
CA GLY A 291 -27.96 -17.09 18.93
C GLY A 291 -28.18 -17.47 17.46
N ASP A 292 -28.20 -16.50 16.55
CA ASP A 292 -28.34 -16.80 15.11
C ASP A 292 -26.98 -17.02 14.44
N ALA A 293 -26.64 -18.28 14.21
CA ALA A 293 -25.47 -18.71 13.44
C ALA A 293 -25.86 -19.52 12.19
N SER A 294 -27.14 -19.54 11.82
CA SER A 294 -27.68 -20.44 10.79
C SER A 294 -27.11 -20.11 9.41
N GLU A 295 -27.10 -18.83 9.05
CA GLU A 295 -26.56 -18.36 7.77
C GLU A 295 -25.04 -18.65 7.65
N MET A 296 -24.30 -18.51 8.75
CA MET A 296 -22.86 -18.76 8.77
C MET A 296 -22.55 -20.25 8.59
N LEU A 297 -23.28 -21.12 9.29
CA LEU A 297 -23.13 -22.57 9.18
C LEU A 297 -23.48 -23.08 7.79
N GLU A 298 -24.53 -22.53 7.17
CA GLU A 298 -24.94 -22.90 5.81
C GLU A 298 -23.91 -22.44 4.76
N ARG A 299 -23.37 -21.22 4.90
CA ARG A 299 -22.28 -20.73 4.04
C ARG A 299 -21.02 -21.59 4.16
N LEU A 300 -20.66 -22.02 5.37
CA LEU A 300 -19.48 -22.87 5.58
C LEU A 300 -19.66 -24.27 5.01
N ALA A 301 -20.87 -24.86 5.14
CA ALA A 301 -21.21 -26.13 4.52
C ALA A 301 -21.15 -26.07 2.99
N GLN A 302 -21.61 -24.95 2.40
CA GLN A 302 -21.51 -24.73 0.95
C GLN A 302 -20.06 -24.64 0.47
N ILE A 303 -19.19 -23.97 1.24
CA ILE A 303 -17.76 -23.86 0.94
C ILE A 303 -17.07 -25.23 1.03
N GLU A 304 -17.40 -26.04 2.03
CA GLU A 304 -16.89 -27.42 2.15
C GLU A 304 -17.30 -28.28 0.95
N ALA A 305 -18.56 -28.19 0.52
CA ALA A 305 -19.04 -28.91 -0.65
C ALA A 305 -18.35 -28.45 -1.95
N ASP A 306 -18.09 -27.14 -2.11
CA ASP A 306 -17.35 -26.60 -3.25
C ASP A 306 -15.89 -27.05 -3.27
N LEU A 307 -15.23 -27.06 -2.11
CA LEU A 307 -13.86 -27.55 -1.97
C LEU A 307 -13.76 -29.04 -2.26
N GLY A 308 -14.71 -29.85 -1.77
CA GLY A 308 -14.80 -31.27 -2.09
C GLY A 308 -14.96 -31.52 -3.58
N ARG A 309 -15.81 -30.74 -4.26
CA ARG A 309 -15.97 -30.80 -5.72
C ARG A 309 -14.70 -30.42 -6.48
N GLN A 310 -13.96 -29.42 -6.01
CA GLN A 310 -12.67 -29.03 -6.61
C GLN A 310 -11.59 -30.11 -6.41
N ALA A 311 -11.54 -30.76 -5.24
CA ALA A 311 -10.64 -31.87 -4.98
C ALA A 311 -10.92 -33.08 -5.89
N ASP A 312 -12.19 -33.47 -6.04
CA ASP A 312 -12.61 -34.56 -6.95
C ASP A 312 -12.28 -34.25 -8.42
N LEU A 313 -12.37 -32.99 -8.83
CA LEU A 313 -11.99 -32.57 -10.18
C LEU A 313 -10.47 -32.63 -10.41
N ILE A 314 -9.67 -32.32 -9.39
CA ILE A 314 -8.21 -32.45 -9.43
C ILE A 314 -7.81 -33.93 -9.51
N ASP A 315 -8.48 -34.79 -8.74
CA ASP A 315 -8.22 -36.23 -8.71
C ASP A 315 -8.62 -36.91 -10.02
N ARG A 316 -9.76 -36.50 -10.62
CA ARG A 316 -10.19 -36.96 -11.95
C ARG A 316 -9.36 -36.39 -13.11
N ALA A 317 -8.70 -35.25 -12.93
CA ALA A 317 -7.88 -34.63 -13.96
C ALA A 317 -6.46 -35.22 -14.06
N GLY A 318 -6.07 -36.13 -13.16
CA GLY A 318 -4.88 -36.96 -13.31
C GLY A 318 -3.61 -36.19 -13.71
N MET A 319 -3.22 -35.15 -12.97
CA MET A 319 -1.86 -34.61 -13.05
C MET A 319 -0.97 -35.31 -12.02
N PRO A 320 0.11 -36.01 -12.43
CA PRO A 320 0.98 -36.69 -11.48
C PRO A 320 1.80 -35.65 -10.71
N LEU A 321 1.38 -35.36 -9.48
CA LEU A 321 2.26 -34.79 -8.47
C LEU A 321 3.29 -35.85 -8.09
N ALA A 322 4.54 -35.58 -8.47
CA ALA A 322 5.70 -36.42 -8.21
C ALA A 322 5.74 -36.87 -6.74
N ARG A 323 5.49 -38.16 -6.53
CA ARG A 323 5.66 -38.81 -5.23
C ARG A 323 7.16 -39.02 -5.01
N ALA A 324 7.71 -38.39 -3.99
CA ALA A 324 9.03 -38.71 -3.47
C ALA A 324 9.05 -40.19 -3.02
N ALA A 325 10.04 -40.94 -3.50
CA ALA A 325 10.32 -42.30 -3.06
C ALA A 325 11.79 -42.39 -2.63
N ASP A 326 12.01 -42.56 -1.32
CA ASP A 326 13.21 -43.14 -0.74
C ASP A 326 13.11 -44.68 -0.85
N GLN A 327 13.92 -45.26 -1.75
CA GLN A 327 14.88 -46.39 -1.68
C GLN A 327 14.80 -47.47 -0.55
N PRO A 328 15.42 -48.70 -0.63
CA PRO A 328 16.00 -49.53 -1.73
C PRO A 328 15.48 -51.00 -1.80
N ASP A 329 15.81 -51.76 -2.87
CA ASP A 329 16.50 -53.08 -2.80
C ASP A 329 16.48 -53.88 -4.12
N GLY A 330 17.67 -54.36 -4.54
CA GLY A 330 17.87 -55.68 -5.18
C GLY A 330 17.81 -55.81 -6.72
N PRO A 331 18.65 -56.67 -7.35
CA PRO A 331 19.20 -56.44 -8.69
C PRO A 331 18.51 -57.26 -9.80
N THR A 332 18.64 -56.84 -11.07
CA THR A 332 18.67 -57.77 -12.22
C THR A 332 19.20 -57.10 -13.50
N ASP A 333 19.96 -57.89 -14.25
CA ASP A 333 20.76 -57.61 -15.44
C ASP A 333 20.01 -57.10 -16.69
N SER A 334 20.65 -56.15 -17.41
CA SER A 334 20.93 -56.04 -18.88
C SER A 334 19.90 -56.47 -19.98
N PRO A 335 19.98 -56.04 -21.27
CA PRO A 335 20.58 -54.86 -21.96
C PRO A 335 19.59 -54.20 -22.99
N PRO A 336 19.98 -53.21 -23.85
CA PRO A 336 19.05 -52.28 -24.52
C PRO A 336 18.74 -52.63 -25.99
N PRO A 337 17.89 -51.82 -26.65
CA PRO A 337 18.21 -51.42 -28.02
C PRO A 337 18.17 -49.90 -28.25
N ALA A 338 19.00 -49.50 -29.20
CA ALA A 338 19.28 -48.15 -29.65
C ALA A 338 18.25 -47.62 -30.67
N SER A 339 18.48 -46.34 -31.05
CA SER A 339 18.28 -45.70 -32.36
C SER A 339 17.13 -44.71 -32.56
N GLY A 340 17.46 -43.59 -33.23
CA GLY A 340 16.56 -42.59 -33.83
C GLY A 340 16.63 -41.21 -33.15
N THR A 341 17.66 -40.38 -33.32
CA THR A 341 17.73 -39.28 -34.33
C THR A 341 16.40 -38.61 -34.65
N ASP A 342 16.24 -37.34 -34.26
CA ASP A 342 16.07 -36.25 -35.25
C ASP A 342 16.20 -34.86 -34.61
N THR A 343 17.17 -34.14 -35.17
CA THR A 343 17.45 -32.71 -35.09
C THR A 343 16.40 -31.88 -35.79
N ALA A 344 15.98 -30.75 -35.19
CA ALA A 344 15.53 -29.56 -35.92
C ALA A 344 15.67 -28.31 -35.05
N THR A 345 16.87 -27.73 -35.08
CA THR A 345 17.09 -26.29 -34.99
C THR A 345 16.36 -25.60 -36.14
N ASP A 346 15.66 -24.50 -35.87
CA ASP A 346 15.61 -23.42 -36.84
C ASP A 346 15.52 -22.05 -36.16
N ALA A 347 16.36 -21.15 -36.66
CA ALA A 347 16.52 -19.77 -36.25
C ALA A 347 16.33 -18.88 -37.48
N ILE A 348 16.11 -17.59 -37.19
CA ILE A 348 16.30 -16.42 -38.05
C ILE A 348 15.07 -15.92 -38.84
N GLY A 349 14.78 -14.63 -38.66
CA GLY A 349 13.83 -13.85 -39.44
C GLY A 349 13.70 -12.40 -38.94
N LEU A 350 14.79 -11.63 -39.03
CA LEU A 350 14.86 -10.16 -38.94
C LEU A 350 14.38 -9.55 -40.26
N LEU A 351 13.69 -8.40 -40.26
CA LEU A 351 13.62 -7.33 -41.30
C LEU A 351 12.74 -6.16 -40.76
N ASP A 352 13.33 -5.00 -40.44
CA ASP A 352 13.32 -3.69 -41.17
C ASP A 352 11.93 -3.01 -41.31
N VAL A 353 11.67 -1.85 -40.69
CA VAL A 353 12.04 -0.44 -41.00
C VAL A 353 11.20 0.20 -42.11
N ASP A 354 10.31 1.12 -41.70
CA ASP A 354 9.98 2.42 -42.32
C ASP A 354 8.99 3.14 -41.36
N GLY A 355 9.02 4.44 -41.05
CA GLY A 355 9.66 5.58 -41.71
C GLY A 355 8.59 6.58 -42.17
N THR A 356 8.16 7.50 -41.31
CA THR A 356 7.48 8.83 -41.55
C THR A 356 6.71 9.22 -40.27
N GLY A 357 6.61 10.46 -39.81
CA GLY A 357 7.00 11.77 -40.29
C GLY A 357 6.58 12.80 -39.21
N THR A 358 7.26 13.93 -39.22
CA THR A 358 7.36 15.03 -38.24
C THR A 358 6.11 15.91 -38.04
N ALA A 359 5.93 16.46 -36.83
CA ALA A 359 5.42 17.83 -36.62
C ALA A 359 5.93 18.46 -35.30
N LYS A 360 6.84 19.44 -35.47
CA LYS A 360 7.19 20.58 -34.57
C LYS A 360 6.03 21.61 -34.69
N SER A 361 5.71 22.58 -33.82
CA SER A 361 6.31 23.30 -32.69
C SER A 361 5.17 24.06 -31.95
N LEU A 362 5.37 24.49 -30.70
CA LEU A 362 5.44 25.90 -30.28
C LEU A 362 5.27 26.08 -28.75
N GLU A 363 6.21 26.82 -28.17
CA GLU A 363 6.28 27.28 -26.78
C GLU A 363 5.38 28.50 -26.50
N GLY A 364 5.03 28.68 -25.22
CA GLY A 364 4.59 29.94 -24.63
C GLY A 364 4.17 29.80 -23.15
N PRO A 365 4.81 30.50 -22.17
CA PRO A 365 4.45 30.46 -20.74
C PRO A 365 3.77 31.78 -20.28
N PRO A 366 3.52 32.00 -18.98
CA PRO A 366 2.60 31.28 -18.09
C PRO A 366 1.52 32.23 -17.49
N ARG A 367 0.42 31.70 -16.93
CA ARG A 367 -0.51 32.49 -16.10
C ARG A 367 -0.60 31.92 -14.69
N ALA A 368 -0.42 32.81 -13.72
CA ALA A 368 -0.48 32.60 -12.29
C ALA A 368 -1.86 32.93 -11.69
N ARG A 369 -2.05 32.47 -10.43
CA ARG A 369 -3.02 32.84 -9.37
C ARG A 369 -4.09 31.77 -9.06
N PRO A 370 -4.67 31.77 -7.85
CA PRO A 370 -4.10 32.03 -6.51
C PRO A 370 -4.41 30.88 -5.52
N GLY A 371 -3.82 30.95 -4.32
CA GLY A 371 -3.87 29.90 -3.30
C GLY A 371 -5.16 29.82 -2.49
N GLU A 372 -5.39 28.63 -1.94
CA GLU A 372 -6.28 28.23 -0.84
C GLU A 372 -6.18 26.70 -0.77
N GLY A 373 -6.06 25.98 0.33
CA GLY A 373 -6.04 26.30 1.74
C GLY A 373 -5.58 25.03 2.47
N ARG A 374 -5.06 25.25 3.68
CA ARG A 374 -4.58 24.28 4.67
C ARG A 374 -5.45 23.01 4.76
N ARG A 375 -4.94 21.86 4.30
CA ARG A 375 -5.60 20.55 4.43
C ARG A 375 -4.83 19.67 5.40
N GLY A 376 -5.27 19.66 6.66
CA GLY A 376 -4.85 18.66 7.62
C GLY A 376 -5.48 17.31 7.25
N ARG A 377 -4.65 16.28 7.05
CA ARG A 377 -5.09 14.89 6.90
C ARG A 377 -4.64 14.08 8.10
N ILE A 378 -5.62 13.43 8.73
CA ILE A 378 -5.43 12.38 9.72
C ILE A 378 -5.45 11.07 8.94
N LEU A 379 -4.27 10.48 8.71
CA LEU A 379 -4.18 9.10 8.24
C LEU A 379 -4.16 8.18 9.47
N ALA A 380 -4.97 7.12 9.38
CA ALA A 380 -5.23 6.15 10.43
C ALA A 380 -3.91 5.57 10.98
N ALA A 381 -3.72 5.73 12.27
CA ALA A 381 -2.60 5.18 13.01
C ALA A 381 -2.66 3.64 12.97
N VAL A 382 -1.57 3.03 12.51
CA VAL A 382 -1.24 1.64 12.79
C VAL A 382 -1.03 1.52 14.29
N ARG A 383 -2.03 0.99 15.01
CA ARG A 383 -1.95 0.69 16.44
C ARG A 383 -1.43 -0.73 16.60
N GLN A 384 -0.27 -0.88 17.24
CA GLN A 384 0.24 -2.18 17.67
C GLN A 384 -0.65 -2.76 18.79
N PRO A 385 -0.90 -4.08 18.82
CA PRO A 385 -1.52 -4.72 19.97
C PRO A 385 -0.53 -4.75 21.14
N ARG A 386 -0.89 -4.14 22.26
CA ARG A 386 -0.16 -4.30 23.53
C ARG A 386 -0.42 -5.70 24.08
N GLY A 387 0.65 -6.37 24.47
CA GLY A 387 0.62 -7.66 25.15
C GLY A 387 -0.18 -7.62 26.44
N SER A 388 -0.87 -8.72 26.69
CA SER A 388 -1.61 -9.03 27.90
C SER A 388 -0.66 -9.20 29.08
N GLU A 389 -0.65 -8.23 30.01
CA GLU A 389 -0.17 -8.48 31.37
C GLU A 389 -1.35 -8.91 32.24
N SER A 390 -1.21 -10.11 32.78
CA SER A 390 -2.08 -10.77 33.74
C SER A 390 -2.19 -9.97 35.03
N ILE A 391 -3.38 -9.45 35.33
CA ILE A 391 -3.72 -8.92 36.64
C ILE A 391 -4.05 -10.11 37.55
N SER A 392 -3.11 -10.50 38.41
CA SER A 392 -3.39 -11.36 39.56
C SER A 392 -3.98 -10.50 40.68
N THR A 393 -5.23 -10.75 40.99
CA THR A 393 -5.93 -10.25 42.18
C THR A 393 -5.27 -10.81 43.45
N SER A 394 -4.87 -9.92 44.36
CA SER A 394 -4.61 -10.25 45.76
C SER A 394 -5.10 -9.12 46.65
N SER A 395 -5.87 -9.52 47.65
CA SER A 395 -6.72 -8.78 48.58
C SER A 395 -5.97 -8.02 49.67
N ARG A 396 -6.39 -6.76 49.92
CA ARG A 396 -6.72 -6.02 51.19
C ARG A 396 -6.03 -6.42 52.53
N PRO A 397 -5.98 -5.57 53.61
CA PRO A 397 -6.60 -4.23 53.79
C PRO A 397 -5.87 -3.17 54.69
N ARG A 398 -6.43 -1.94 54.66
CA ARG A 398 -6.68 -0.96 55.76
C ARG A 398 -5.56 -0.25 56.53
N GLY A 399 -5.81 1.06 56.73
CA GLY A 399 -5.30 1.95 57.79
C GLY A 399 -4.48 3.10 57.19
N GLY A 400 -4.67 4.39 57.46
CA GLY A 400 -5.49 5.15 58.41
C GLY A 400 -4.94 6.59 58.39
N ASP A 401 -5.82 7.57 58.57
CA ASP A 401 -5.62 8.93 59.14
C ASP A 401 -4.55 9.90 58.55
N GLY A 402 -4.98 11.13 58.21
CA GLY A 402 -4.11 12.27 57.82
C GLY A 402 -3.51 13.01 59.04
N PRO A 403 -3.23 14.33 59.02
CA PRO A 403 -2.80 15.27 57.94
C PRO A 403 -1.49 16.04 58.33
N THR A 404 -1.14 17.10 57.57
CA THR A 404 -0.29 18.29 57.93
C THR A 404 1.18 18.42 57.41
N THR A 405 1.36 19.50 56.62
CA THR A 405 2.39 20.56 56.59
C THR A 405 3.91 20.32 56.75
N ALA A 406 4.64 20.78 55.71
CA ALA A 406 5.71 21.80 55.70
C ALA A 406 7.19 21.46 56.04
N LYS A 407 8.04 21.96 55.11
CA LYS A 407 9.32 22.70 55.29
C LYS A 407 10.64 21.91 55.25
N GLY A 408 11.57 22.43 54.43
CA GLY A 408 12.97 22.04 54.36
C GLY A 408 13.72 22.85 53.30
N ASP A 409 14.09 24.09 53.66
CA ASP A 409 15.00 24.98 52.92
C ASP A 409 16.46 24.49 53.00
N GLN A 410 17.27 24.67 51.95
CA GLN A 410 18.71 24.96 52.13
C GLN A 410 19.32 25.80 50.98
N PRO A 411 20.28 26.74 51.25
CA PRO A 411 20.60 27.88 50.39
C PRO A 411 22.06 27.83 49.79
N PRO A 412 22.79 28.93 49.47
CA PRO A 412 23.39 29.19 48.15
C PRO A 412 24.93 29.10 48.10
N ALA A 413 25.52 29.18 46.90
CA ALA A 413 26.98 29.26 46.69
C ALA A 413 27.40 30.60 46.03
N PRO A 414 28.42 31.31 46.57
CA PRO A 414 29.21 32.35 45.88
C PRO A 414 30.41 31.65 45.17
N GLY A 415 31.21 32.22 44.27
CA GLY A 415 31.48 33.57 43.78
C GLY A 415 32.87 33.52 43.09
N ASP A 416 33.08 34.40 42.11
CA ASP A 416 34.25 34.60 41.25
C ASP A 416 35.66 34.55 41.90
N ASP A 417 36.73 34.24 41.15
CA ASP A 417 37.49 35.25 40.36
C ASP A 417 38.87 34.75 39.83
N ARG A 418 39.22 35.23 38.62
CA ARG A 418 40.58 35.51 38.03
C ARG A 418 41.56 34.40 37.62
N ALA A 419 42.00 34.42 36.36
CA ALA A 419 43.22 35.12 35.89
C ALA A 419 43.66 34.70 34.46
N HIS A 420 44.31 35.60 33.73
CA HIS A 420 44.74 35.52 32.33
C HIS A 420 46.28 35.24 32.19
N PRO A 421 46.89 35.17 30.98
CA PRO A 421 47.86 34.14 30.52
C PRO A 421 49.36 34.51 30.66
N PRO A 422 50.29 33.77 30.01
CA PRO A 422 50.89 34.33 28.79
C PRO A 422 51.29 33.33 27.66
N SER A 423 51.55 33.94 26.50
CA SER A 423 52.10 33.45 25.22
C SER A 423 53.61 33.12 25.24
N GLY A 424 54.06 32.18 24.39
CA GLY A 424 55.49 31.92 24.07
C GLY A 424 55.73 30.65 23.22
N PRO A 425 56.83 30.54 22.42
CA PRO A 425 56.76 30.24 20.97
C PRO A 425 57.36 28.88 20.52
N GLY A 426 57.17 28.51 19.25
CA GLY A 426 57.87 27.39 18.60
C GLY A 426 57.75 27.36 17.07
N SER A 427 58.83 27.76 16.40
CA SER A 427 59.14 27.60 14.97
C SER A 427 59.54 26.16 14.62
N GLY A 428 59.26 25.71 13.39
CA GLY A 428 59.93 24.52 12.84
C GLY A 428 59.30 23.97 11.55
N SER A 429 59.86 24.41 10.42
CA SER A 429 59.93 23.80 9.07
C SER A 429 58.65 23.48 8.29
#